data_AF-A0A409WDV5-F1
#
_entry.id   AF-A0A409WDV5-F1
#
_cell.length_a   1.000
_cell.length_b   1.000
_cell.length_c   1.000
_cell.angle_alpha   90.00
_cell.angle_beta   90.00
_cell.angle_gamma   90.00
#
_symmetry.space_group_name_H-M   'P 1'
#
loop_
_entity.id
_entity.type
_entity.pdbx_description
1 polymer ?
#
loop_
_entity_poly.entity_id
_entity_poly.type
_entity_poly.pdbx_seq_one_letter_code
_entity_poly.pdbx_strand_id
1 'polypeptide(L)'
;MSSQTLDFDVATFQGRYSSLFRRWTQARDVELVNTSTDNSTCHERIKKAAETFMNGRQWPQSTEVGVGPHYVWQKFLYFIGVHNEEPIEESCPDDDGDGLSSEGPKDMTLCALKPDDRLTDFVRDPSTSIGIFLSSYARSTGLIWADGNLECMAIIIEFYVKYLLCNNFVPSMESSLRPSLVLLEAAKLEMPAISILAKNFPDGFSRLCGKYLRWERFSSIPPFVNTPPPSPVEGQSLRPRVDWSSILCNALDQWSSSSPQASDDISGHAISPFDGRIIDCTVPLFYSSTDKAFRKPVDQGGLASIANHVEFFLTHTTGIVERSLRRIKSIQVPPPNSEPNPAAVDEVIQPKKVRIVLEPAPASWNDHQVAIYCEPEILAAPEHELPQVHDPQSTDIVLLIDEKTEVLALLKPGMGLGGTWVQVLRKDGATLEDFENVADDVLLTFWYMDNLTLIMPSFWSVRQ
;
A
#
# COMPACT_ATOMS: atom_id res chain seq x y z
N MET A 1 -0.54 -9.49 41.16
CA MET A 1 -0.22 -9.47 39.72
C MET A 1 1.09 -8.73 39.57
N SER A 2 2.12 -9.37 39.00
CA SER A 2 3.41 -8.71 38.76
C SER A 2 3.17 -7.54 37.81
N SER A 3 3.51 -6.30 38.22
CA SER A 3 3.41 -5.13 37.34
C SER A 3 4.47 -5.29 36.24
N GLN A 4 4.11 -5.96 35.16
CA GLN A 4 4.95 -6.02 33.98
C GLN A 4 5.13 -4.58 33.50
N THR A 5 6.35 -4.06 33.58
CA THR A 5 6.62 -2.68 33.17
C THR A 5 6.34 -2.59 31.67
N LEU A 6 5.36 -1.76 31.30
CA LEU A 6 4.99 -1.52 29.91
C LEU A 6 6.03 -0.59 29.28
N ASP A 7 7.30 -0.97 29.24
CA ASP A 7 8.37 -0.10 28.75
C ASP A 7 8.29 0.11 27.23
N PHE A 8 8.72 1.28 26.78
CA PHE A 8 8.83 1.58 25.35
C PHE A 8 10.21 1.18 24.86
N ASP A 9 10.26 0.46 23.73
CA ASP A 9 11.53 0.26 23.04
C ASP A 9 11.90 1.54 22.29
N VAL A 10 12.76 2.36 22.91
CA VAL A 10 13.22 3.64 22.35
C VAL A 10 13.99 3.44 21.03
N ALA A 11 14.50 2.24 20.74
CA ALA A 11 15.15 1.93 19.47
C ALA A 11 14.17 1.92 18.28
N THR A 12 12.87 1.69 18.55
CA THR A 12 11.81 1.72 17.53
C THR A 12 11.45 3.15 17.10
N PHE A 13 11.85 4.18 17.86
CA PHE A 13 11.58 5.57 17.50
C PHE A 13 12.57 6.07 16.45
N GLN A 14 12.19 5.92 15.18
CA GLN A 14 12.95 6.37 14.03
C GLN A 14 12.21 7.52 13.32
N GLY A 15 12.87 8.15 12.34
CA GLY A 15 12.26 9.19 11.51
C GLY A 15 12.13 10.56 12.19
N ARG A 16 11.27 11.40 11.59
CA ARG A 16 11.15 12.85 11.87
C ARG A 16 10.69 13.15 13.30
N TYR A 17 9.91 12.26 13.89
CA TYR A 17 9.28 12.47 15.20
C TYR A 17 9.99 11.75 16.36
N SER A 18 11.15 11.12 16.12
CA SER A 18 11.89 10.37 17.15
C SER A 18 12.19 11.17 18.42
N SER A 19 12.56 12.45 18.29
CA SER A 19 12.85 13.34 19.44
C SER A 19 11.60 13.68 20.26
N LEU A 20 10.44 13.79 19.61
CA LEU A 20 9.15 13.99 20.27
C LEU A 20 8.80 12.79 21.15
N PHE A 21 8.86 11.58 20.58
CA PHE A 21 8.51 10.35 21.29
C PHE A 21 9.45 10.04 22.44
N ARG A 22 10.76 10.31 22.28
CA ARG A 22 11.72 10.22 23.40
C ARG A 22 11.33 11.14 24.56
N ARG A 23 10.90 12.37 24.29
CA ARG A 23 10.43 13.29 25.34
C ARG A 23 9.16 12.78 26.01
N TRP A 24 8.22 12.20 25.26
CA TRP A 24 7.02 11.59 25.84
C TRP A 24 7.33 10.39 26.75
N THR A 25 8.30 9.56 26.38
CA THR A 25 8.77 8.45 27.24
C THR A 25 9.44 8.96 28.51
N GLN A 26 10.17 10.07 28.46
CA GLN A 26 10.81 10.68 29.63
C GLN A 26 9.82 11.40 30.56
N ALA A 27 8.74 11.97 30.02
CA ALA A 27 7.72 12.67 30.80
C ALA A 27 6.78 11.73 31.58
N ARG A 28 7.00 10.41 31.49
CA ARG A 28 6.08 9.36 31.93
C ARG A 28 5.83 9.31 33.45
N ASP A 29 6.64 10.01 34.24
CA ASP A 29 6.63 9.93 35.70
C ASP A 29 5.70 10.90 36.44
N VAL A 30 5.02 11.83 35.75
CA VAL A 30 4.46 13.00 36.48
C VAL A 30 2.95 12.94 36.78
N GLU A 31 2.14 12.17 36.06
CA GLU A 31 0.68 12.21 36.27
C GLU A 31 0.05 10.82 36.35
N LEU A 32 0.27 10.14 37.48
CA LEU A 32 -0.71 9.17 37.96
C LEU A 32 -1.98 9.96 38.30
N VAL A 33 -2.88 10.07 37.33
CA VAL A 33 -4.19 10.64 37.57
C VAL A 33 -4.89 9.67 38.53
N ASN A 34 -5.08 10.10 39.78
CA ASN A 34 -5.90 9.38 40.74
C ASN A 34 -7.33 9.33 40.19
N THR A 35 -7.63 8.29 39.43
CA THR A 35 -8.99 7.96 39.00
C THR A 35 -9.72 7.42 40.22
N SER A 36 -10.13 8.32 41.11
CA SER A 36 -11.15 8.03 42.11
C SER A 36 -12.32 7.34 41.41
N THR A 37 -12.96 6.38 42.09
CA THR A 37 -14.07 5.53 41.59
C THR A 37 -15.25 6.35 41.10
N ASP A 38 -15.11 6.95 39.93
CA ASP A 38 -16.12 7.72 39.24
C ASP A 38 -17.14 6.75 38.65
N ASN A 39 -18.42 7.01 38.86
CA ASN A 39 -19.52 6.20 38.35
C ASN A 39 -19.73 6.38 36.84
N SER A 40 -18.78 7.04 36.16
CA SER A 40 -18.79 7.24 34.72
C SER A 40 -18.76 5.92 33.95
N THR A 41 -19.49 5.91 32.83
CA THR A 41 -19.54 4.77 31.90
C THR A 41 -18.17 4.51 31.25
N CYS A 42 -17.98 3.32 30.69
CA CYS A 42 -16.78 2.99 29.91
C CYS A 42 -16.49 4.04 28.83
N HIS A 43 -17.53 4.45 28.07
CA HIS A 43 -17.41 5.43 27.00
C HIS A 43 -16.91 6.80 27.50
N GLU A 44 -17.48 7.29 28.60
CA GLU A 44 -17.06 8.56 29.22
C GLU A 44 -15.61 8.49 29.71
N ARG A 45 -15.18 7.35 30.26
CA ARG A 45 -13.79 7.17 30.70
C ARG A 45 -12.82 7.20 29.52
N ILE A 46 -13.17 6.60 28.38
CA ILE A 46 -12.32 6.64 27.17
C ILE A 46 -12.25 8.06 26.62
N LYS A 47 -13.38 8.78 26.51
CA LYS A 47 -13.40 10.18 26.05
C LYS A 47 -12.53 11.07 26.96
N LYS A 48 -12.72 10.98 28.28
CA LYS A 48 -11.91 11.69 29.28
C LYS A 48 -10.43 11.32 29.22
N ALA A 49 -10.10 10.04 29.01
CA ALA A 49 -8.73 9.58 28.86
C ALA A 49 -8.08 10.15 27.60
N ALA A 50 -8.80 10.21 26.47
CA ALA A 50 -8.32 10.81 25.23
C ALA A 50 -8.06 12.32 25.37
N GLU A 51 -8.96 13.06 26.02
CA GLU A 51 -8.78 14.49 26.33
C GLU A 51 -7.56 14.72 27.23
N THR A 52 -7.42 13.93 28.29
CA THR A 52 -6.26 14.02 29.20
C THR A 52 -4.97 13.65 28.47
N PHE A 53 -5.00 12.62 27.62
CA PHE A 53 -3.86 12.21 26.81
C PHE A 53 -3.39 13.33 25.88
N MET A 54 -4.34 14.03 25.25
CA MET A 54 -4.09 15.16 24.36
C MET A 54 -3.53 16.37 25.12
N ASN A 55 -4.15 16.76 26.24
CA ASN A 55 -3.78 17.94 27.01
C ASN A 55 -2.47 17.77 27.80
N GLY A 56 -2.15 16.54 28.23
CA GLY A 56 -0.95 16.24 29.01
C GLY A 56 0.34 16.13 28.18
N ARG A 57 0.29 16.39 26.87
CA ARG A 57 1.45 16.22 25.96
C ARG A 57 1.68 17.43 25.09
N GLN A 58 2.95 17.69 24.83
CA GLN A 58 3.35 18.63 23.78
C GLN A 58 3.18 17.94 22.43
N TRP A 59 2.38 18.54 21.56
CA TRP A 59 2.22 18.12 20.17
C TRP A 59 3.07 19.01 19.26
N PRO A 60 3.67 18.48 18.18
CA PRO A 60 4.36 19.30 17.21
C PRO A 60 3.35 20.24 16.53
N GLN A 61 3.79 21.45 16.18
CA GLN A 61 2.99 22.32 15.31
C GLN A 61 2.86 21.64 13.94
N SER A 62 1.66 21.68 13.36
CA SER A 62 1.43 21.14 12.01
C SER A 62 2.29 21.91 11.03
N THR A 63 3.30 21.27 10.46
CA THR A 63 4.13 21.89 9.40
C THR A 63 3.47 21.76 8.04
N GLU A 64 2.64 20.73 7.87
CA GLU A 64 1.92 20.37 6.66
C GLU A 64 0.47 20.04 7.03
N VAL A 65 -0.49 20.42 6.17
CA VAL A 65 -1.90 20.07 6.34
C VAL A 65 -2.04 18.56 6.09
N GLY A 66 -2.76 17.86 6.98
CA GLY A 66 -3.01 16.42 6.82
C GLY A 66 -1.84 15.48 7.15
N VAL A 67 -0.76 15.99 7.75
CA VAL A 67 0.42 15.18 8.08
C VAL A 67 0.87 15.39 9.52
N GLY A 68 1.25 14.27 10.16
CA GLY A 68 1.99 14.25 11.41
C GLY A 68 1.15 13.85 12.63
N PRO A 69 1.79 13.84 13.82
CA PRO A 69 1.22 13.19 14.99
C PRO A 69 -0.14 13.72 15.43
N HIS A 70 -0.32 15.03 15.39
CA HIS A 70 -1.57 15.64 15.83
C HIS A 70 -2.74 15.29 14.92
N TYR A 71 -2.54 15.40 13.60
CA TYR A 71 -3.56 15.06 12.61
C TYR A 71 -3.93 13.57 12.67
N VAL A 72 -2.93 12.68 12.73
CA VAL A 72 -3.15 11.24 12.86
C VAL A 72 -3.93 10.90 14.13
N TRP A 73 -3.61 11.55 15.25
CA TRP A 73 -4.34 11.39 16.50
C TRP A 73 -5.80 11.83 16.39
N GLN A 74 -6.06 13.00 15.76
CA GLN A 74 -7.42 13.47 15.54
C GLN A 74 -8.23 12.52 14.63
N LYS A 75 -7.65 12.01 13.54
CA LYS A 75 -8.28 11.00 12.68
C LYS A 75 -8.56 9.71 13.45
N PHE A 76 -7.66 9.29 14.34
CA PHE A 76 -7.92 8.13 15.22
C PHE A 76 -9.10 8.37 16.16
N LEU A 77 -9.17 9.52 16.83
CA LEU A 77 -10.28 9.86 17.73
C LEU A 77 -11.63 9.93 17.02
N TYR A 78 -11.64 10.47 15.80
CA TYR A 78 -12.82 10.44 14.95
C TYR A 78 -13.19 8.99 14.58
N PHE A 79 -12.22 8.19 14.12
CA PHE A 79 -12.43 6.79 13.74
C PHE A 79 -13.05 5.95 14.86
N ILE A 80 -12.55 6.06 16.10
CA ILE A 80 -13.10 5.32 17.25
C ILE A 80 -14.35 5.97 17.86
N GLY A 81 -14.87 7.07 17.30
CA GLY A 81 -16.08 7.72 17.81
C GLY A 81 -15.92 8.50 19.12
N VAL A 82 -14.68 8.87 19.48
CA VAL A 82 -14.45 9.81 20.58
C VAL A 82 -14.80 11.24 20.16
N HIS A 83 -14.45 11.62 18.92
CA HIS A 83 -14.86 12.87 18.29
C HIS A 83 -15.97 12.66 17.27
N ASN A 84 -16.89 13.61 17.20
CA ASN A 84 -18.03 13.56 16.28
C ASN A 84 -17.71 14.18 14.91
N GLU A 85 -16.89 15.23 14.92
CA GLU A 85 -16.54 15.98 13.71
C GLU A 85 -15.31 15.37 13.07
N GLU A 86 -15.39 15.18 11.75
CA GLU A 86 -14.22 14.81 10.98
C GLU A 86 -13.23 15.97 10.98
N PRO A 87 -11.92 15.73 11.20
CA PRO A 87 -10.91 16.78 11.08
C PRO A 87 -11.02 17.42 9.71
N ILE A 88 -11.33 18.71 9.68
CA ILE A 88 -11.46 19.50 8.45
C ILE A 88 -10.10 19.45 7.75
N GLU A 89 -10.07 18.82 6.58
CA GLU A 89 -9.00 19.06 5.63
C GLU A 89 -9.24 20.47 5.12
N GLU A 90 -8.35 21.41 5.48
CA GLU A 90 -8.37 22.74 4.90
C GLU A 90 -8.29 22.54 3.38
N SER A 91 -9.45 22.66 2.72
CA SER A 91 -9.54 22.66 1.27
C SER A 91 -8.61 23.77 0.81
N CYS A 92 -7.56 23.40 0.09
CA CYS A 92 -6.72 24.36 -0.61
C CYS A 92 -7.67 25.34 -1.29
N PRO A 93 -7.57 26.66 -1.04
CA PRO A 93 -8.50 27.63 -1.59
C PRO A 93 -8.59 27.37 -3.09
N ASP A 94 -9.77 26.94 -3.51
CA ASP A 94 -10.01 26.50 -4.87
C ASP A 94 -9.66 27.67 -5.79
N ASP A 95 -8.66 27.43 -6.65
CA ASP A 95 -8.41 28.30 -7.79
C ASP A 95 -9.71 28.36 -8.58
N ASP A 96 -10.27 29.56 -8.75
CA ASP A 96 -11.67 29.84 -9.16
C ASP A 96 -12.07 29.35 -10.58
N GLY A 97 -11.34 28.37 -11.14
CA GLY A 97 -11.56 27.77 -12.45
C GLY A 97 -12.40 26.49 -12.39
N ASP A 98 -13.67 26.63 -12.76
CA ASP A 98 -14.48 25.60 -13.43
C ASP A 98 -14.98 24.40 -12.59
N GLY A 99 -15.74 24.68 -11.53
CA GLY A 99 -17.10 24.16 -11.28
C GLY A 99 -17.47 22.67 -11.37
N LEU A 100 -16.54 21.74 -11.58
CA LEU A 100 -16.80 20.30 -11.63
C LEU A 100 -16.39 19.67 -10.30
N SER A 101 -17.25 19.83 -9.29
CA SER A 101 -17.14 19.11 -8.02
C SER A 101 -17.18 17.62 -8.30
N SER A 102 -16.01 16.97 -8.28
CA SER A 102 -15.87 15.53 -8.43
C SER A 102 -16.42 14.85 -7.18
N GLU A 103 -17.74 14.61 -7.16
CA GLU A 103 -18.37 13.69 -6.22
C GLU A 103 -18.02 12.25 -6.65
N GLY A 104 -16.75 11.88 -6.52
CA GLY A 104 -16.37 10.48 -6.55
C GLY A 104 -17.14 9.74 -5.45
N PRO A 105 -17.57 8.49 -5.68
CA PRO A 105 -18.23 7.69 -4.65
C PRO A 105 -17.29 7.59 -3.45
N LYS A 106 -17.57 8.37 -2.41
CA LYS A 106 -16.89 8.24 -1.13
C LYS A 106 -17.15 6.81 -0.70
N ASP A 107 -16.09 6.03 -0.57
CA ASP A 107 -16.15 4.69 0.00
C ASP A 107 -16.45 4.85 1.50
N MET A 108 -17.75 5.05 1.79
CA MET A 108 -18.30 5.77 2.95
C MET A 108 -18.86 4.83 4.02
N THR A 109 -18.68 3.52 3.87
CA THR A 109 -19.28 2.52 4.77
C THR A 109 -18.78 2.66 6.21
N LEU A 110 -17.55 3.13 6.42
CA LEU A 110 -16.97 3.22 7.77
C LEU A 110 -17.39 4.50 8.53
N CYS A 111 -17.59 5.62 7.83
CA CYS A 111 -18.05 6.88 8.43
C CYS A 111 -19.58 6.97 8.57
N ALA A 112 -20.33 5.99 8.07
CA ALA A 112 -21.79 5.98 8.15
C ALA A 112 -22.34 5.68 9.57
N LEU A 113 -21.53 5.07 10.44
CA LEU A 113 -21.95 4.75 11.80
C LEU A 113 -21.96 5.97 12.71
N LYS A 114 -22.89 5.97 13.66
CA LYS A 114 -22.94 7.01 14.70
C LYS A 114 -21.67 6.93 15.56
N PRO A 115 -21.17 8.06 16.10
CA PRO A 115 -20.00 8.08 16.96
C PRO A 115 -20.07 7.07 18.12
N ASP A 116 -21.22 6.95 18.79
CA ASP A 116 -21.37 6.01 19.91
C ASP A 116 -21.31 4.54 19.47
N ASP A 117 -21.75 4.20 18.25
CA ASP A 117 -21.64 2.84 17.70
C ASP A 117 -20.17 2.51 17.40
N ARG A 118 -19.40 3.46 16.84
CA ARG A 118 -17.96 3.32 16.61
C ARG A 118 -17.20 3.11 17.91
N LEU A 119 -17.56 3.86 18.96
CA LEU A 119 -16.94 3.72 20.28
C LEU A 119 -17.32 2.38 20.93
N THR A 120 -18.56 1.93 20.76
CA THR A 120 -19.01 0.61 21.23
C THR A 120 -18.19 -0.51 20.57
N ASP A 121 -17.96 -0.42 19.26
CA ASP A 121 -17.16 -1.40 18.53
C ASP A 121 -15.68 -1.39 18.98
N PHE A 122 -15.10 -0.22 19.23
CA PHE A 122 -13.75 -0.11 19.81
C PHE A 122 -13.68 -0.73 21.21
N VAL A 123 -14.69 -0.52 22.06
CA VAL A 123 -14.75 -1.13 23.40
C VAL A 123 -14.84 -2.65 23.34
N ARG A 124 -15.61 -3.17 22.38
CA ARG A 124 -15.80 -4.62 22.17
C ARG A 124 -14.50 -5.29 21.71
N ASP A 125 -13.84 -4.72 20.70
CA ASP A 125 -12.61 -5.27 20.13
C ASP A 125 -11.64 -4.15 19.69
N PRO A 126 -10.82 -3.64 20.62
CA PRO A 126 -9.88 -2.56 20.33
C PRO A 126 -8.74 -3.03 19.42
N SER A 127 -8.36 -4.32 19.47
CA SER A 127 -7.30 -4.87 18.61
C SER A 127 -7.71 -4.84 17.15
N THR A 128 -8.90 -5.35 16.84
CA THR A 128 -9.43 -5.31 15.47
C THR A 128 -9.67 -3.87 15.00
N SER A 129 -10.20 -3.00 15.87
CA SER A 129 -10.43 -1.59 15.55
C SER A 129 -9.12 -0.85 15.22
N ILE A 130 -8.07 -1.05 16.02
CA ILE A 130 -6.74 -0.48 15.75
C ILE A 130 -6.15 -1.06 14.46
N GLY A 131 -6.31 -2.37 14.22
CA GLY A 131 -5.90 -3.00 12.96
C GLY A 131 -6.53 -2.32 11.75
N ILE A 132 -7.86 -2.15 11.76
CA ILE A 132 -8.62 -1.49 10.70
C ILE A 132 -8.16 -0.04 10.50
N PHE A 133 -7.95 0.70 11.60
CA PHE A 133 -7.44 2.07 11.54
C PHE A 133 -6.10 2.14 10.81
N LEU A 134 -5.16 1.27 11.17
CA LEU A 134 -3.80 1.21 10.64
C LEU A 134 -3.71 0.61 9.23
N SER A 135 -4.78 0.01 8.70
CA SER A 135 -4.80 -0.67 7.40
C SER A 135 -5.79 -0.05 6.40
N SER A 136 -7.03 -0.53 6.41
CA SER A 136 -8.05 -0.21 5.40
C SER A 136 -8.51 1.24 5.51
N TYR A 137 -8.74 1.71 6.74
CA TYR A 137 -9.10 3.12 6.97
C TYR A 137 -7.96 4.06 6.62
N ALA A 138 -6.72 3.77 7.04
CA ALA A 138 -5.56 4.59 6.67
C ALA A 138 -5.37 4.68 5.16
N ARG A 139 -5.70 3.61 4.42
CA ARG A 139 -5.67 3.63 2.95
C ARG A 139 -6.76 4.52 2.35
N SER A 140 -8.01 4.30 2.73
CA SER A 140 -9.15 5.01 2.13
C SER A 140 -9.15 6.51 2.45
N THR A 141 -8.59 6.90 3.59
CA THR A 141 -8.45 8.31 4.02
C THR A 141 -7.13 8.94 3.58
N GLY A 142 -6.30 8.21 2.86
CA GLY A 142 -5.03 8.71 2.34
C GLY A 142 -3.91 8.91 3.37
N LEU A 143 -4.10 8.48 4.62
CA LEU A 143 -3.05 8.52 5.65
C LEU A 143 -1.78 7.78 5.24
N ILE A 144 -1.90 6.69 4.45
CA ILE A 144 -0.74 5.91 4.00
C ILE A 144 0.13 6.62 2.95
N TRP A 145 -0.33 7.72 2.35
CA TRP A 145 0.38 8.41 1.27
C TRP A 145 1.42 9.41 1.78
N ALA A 146 1.47 9.67 3.08
CA ALA A 146 2.45 10.55 3.71
C ALA A 146 3.38 9.75 4.63
N ASP A 147 4.69 9.80 4.34
CA ASP A 147 5.73 9.15 5.15
C ASP A 147 5.64 9.53 6.63
N GLY A 148 5.30 10.80 6.91
CA GLY A 148 5.19 11.31 8.27
C GLY A 148 4.07 10.62 9.06
N ASN A 149 2.99 10.24 8.39
CA ASN A 149 1.89 9.50 9.01
C ASN A 149 2.31 8.05 9.27
N LEU A 150 2.92 7.38 8.28
CA LEU A 150 3.44 6.01 8.42
C LEU A 150 4.48 5.86 9.54
N GLU A 151 5.32 6.87 9.74
CA GLU A 151 6.33 6.91 10.81
C GLU A 151 5.73 7.03 12.22
N CYS A 152 4.61 7.72 12.38
CA CYS A 152 4.11 8.12 13.70
C CYS A 152 2.86 7.38 14.17
N MET A 153 2.04 6.86 13.26
CA MET A 153 0.69 6.39 13.53
C MET A 153 0.64 5.25 14.57
N ALA A 154 1.40 4.19 14.36
CA ALA A 154 1.46 3.08 15.30
C ALA A 154 2.03 3.50 16.67
N ILE A 155 3.04 4.38 16.68
CA ILE A 155 3.67 4.85 17.93
C ILE A 155 2.67 5.63 18.78
N ILE A 156 1.91 6.55 18.19
CA ILE A 156 0.92 7.37 18.91
C ILE A 156 -0.15 6.49 19.55
N ILE A 157 -0.66 5.51 18.80
CA ILE A 157 -1.67 4.58 19.31
C ILE A 157 -1.09 3.70 20.42
N GLU A 158 0.16 3.26 20.31
CA GLU A 158 0.86 2.54 21.38
C GLU A 158 0.96 3.36 22.66
N PHE A 159 1.33 4.64 22.55
CA PHE A 159 1.33 5.54 23.70
C PHE A 159 -0.05 5.64 24.36
N TYR A 160 -1.11 5.72 23.56
CA TYR A 160 -2.47 5.80 24.09
C TYR A 160 -2.94 4.50 24.73
N VAL A 161 -2.71 3.35 24.09
CA VAL A 161 -3.05 2.03 24.65
C VAL A 161 -2.30 1.79 25.95
N LYS A 162 -0.98 2.06 26.00
CA LYS A 162 -0.20 1.97 27.24
C LYS A 162 -0.71 2.96 28.29
N TYR A 163 -1.13 4.16 27.91
CA TYR A 163 -1.73 5.13 28.83
C TYR A 163 -3.04 4.64 29.44
N LEU A 164 -3.92 4.01 28.65
CA LEU A 164 -5.16 3.39 29.13
C LEU A 164 -4.88 2.25 30.12
N LEU A 165 -3.91 1.38 29.80
CA LEU A 165 -3.52 0.24 30.63
C LEU A 165 -2.84 0.67 31.93
N CYS A 166 -1.90 1.62 31.89
CA CYS A 166 -1.15 2.06 33.06
C CYS A 166 -2.02 2.79 34.09
N ASN A 167 -2.98 3.60 33.63
CA ASN A 167 -3.86 4.36 34.52
C ASN A 167 -5.16 3.61 34.86
N ASN A 168 -5.33 2.39 34.36
CA ASN A 168 -6.49 1.55 34.63
C ASN A 168 -7.84 2.27 34.37
N PHE A 169 -7.91 3.08 33.31
CA PHE A 169 -9.13 3.85 32.97
C PHE A 169 -10.33 2.94 32.74
N VAL A 170 -10.10 1.79 32.10
CA VAL A 170 -11.15 0.82 31.77
C VAL A 170 -10.68 -0.59 32.10
N PRO A 171 -10.80 -1.02 33.38
CA PRO A 171 -10.32 -2.34 33.82
C PRO A 171 -10.96 -3.50 33.04
N SER A 172 -12.22 -3.34 32.61
CA SER A 172 -12.95 -4.34 31.83
C SER A 172 -12.38 -4.57 30.42
N MET A 173 -11.59 -3.64 29.88
CA MET A 173 -10.98 -3.74 28.56
C MET A 173 -9.52 -4.20 28.61
N GLU A 174 -8.93 -4.43 29.79
CA GLU A 174 -7.50 -4.73 29.90
C GLU A 174 -7.12 -5.97 29.06
N SER A 175 -7.92 -7.04 29.15
CA SER A 175 -7.68 -8.28 28.42
C SER A 175 -7.80 -8.12 26.90
N SER A 176 -8.68 -7.25 26.42
CA SER A 176 -8.89 -6.99 24.99
C SER A 176 -7.92 -5.96 24.40
N LEU A 177 -7.40 -5.03 25.21
CA LEU A 177 -6.39 -4.04 24.80
C LEU A 177 -4.97 -4.61 24.69
N ARG A 178 -4.61 -5.62 25.49
CA ARG A 178 -3.26 -6.21 25.47
C ARG A 178 -2.88 -6.81 24.11
N PRO A 179 -3.75 -7.56 23.40
CA PRO A 179 -3.48 -8.01 22.04
C PRO A 179 -3.11 -6.89 21.06
N SER A 180 -3.67 -5.69 21.23
CA SER A 180 -3.36 -4.54 20.38
C SER A 180 -1.88 -4.16 20.44
N LEU A 181 -1.19 -4.39 21.56
CA LEU A 181 0.24 -4.10 21.67
C LEU A 181 1.09 -4.96 20.73
N VAL A 182 0.73 -6.24 20.54
CA VAL A 182 1.44 -7.13 19.60
C VAL A 182 1.27 -6.63 18.16
N LEU A 183 0.06 -6.21 17.80
CA LEU A 183 -0.23 -5.62 16.50
C LEU A 183 0.56 -4.32 16.29
N LEU A 184 0.61 -3.46 17.31
CA LEU A 184 1.33 -2.17 17.24
C LEU A 184 2.84 -2.35 17.10
N GLU A 185 3.44 -3.37 17.70
CA GLU A 185 4.85 -3.70 17.48
C GLU A 185 5.13 -4.07 16.01
N ALA A 186 4.26 -4.89 15.39
CA ALA A 186 4.36 -5.17 13.96
C ALA A 186 4.17 -3.91 13.11
N ALA A 187 3.18 -3.08 13.44
CA ALA A 187 2.87 -1.86 12.71
C ALA A 187 3.99 -0.81 12.75
N LYS A 188 4.69 -0.65 13.87
CA LYS A 188 5.86 0.24 13.97
C LYS A 188 6.97 -0.13 13.00
N LEU A 189 7.13 -1.41 12.69
CA LEU A 189 8.16 -1.90 11.79
C LEU A 189 7.69 -1.86 10.33
N GLU A 190 6.47 -2.31 10.05
CA GLU A 190 5.97 -2.48 8.70
C GLU A 190 5.45 -1.18 8.06
N MET A 191 4.84 -0.27 8.84
CA MET A 191 4.25 0.95 8.26
C MET A 191 5.29 1.86 7.59
N PRO A 192 6.43 2.20 8.22
CA PRO A 192 7.47 2.97 7.54
C PRO A 192 8.09 2.20 6.36
N ALA A 193 8.20 0.87 6.50
CA ALA A 193 8.70 -0.01 5.45
C ALA A 193 7.86 0.05 4.17
N ILE A 194 6.53 0.19 4.27
CA ILE A 194 5.62 0.29 3.11
C ILE A 194 6.05 1.42 2.16
N SER A 195 6.36 2.61 2.68
CA SER A 195 6.81 3.73 1.84
C SER A 195 8.13 3.44 1.13
N ILE A 196 9.09 2.86 1.86
CA ILE A 196 10.40 2.51 1.31
C ILE A 196 10.21 1.45 0.21
N LEU A 197 9.39 0.44 0.46
CA LEU A 197 9.06 -0.61 -0.51
C LEU A 197 8.42 -0.01 -1.77
N ALA A 198 7.40 0.83 -1.63
CA ALA A 198 6.68 1.45 -2.73
C ALA A 198 7.59 2.31 -3.64
N LYS A 199 8.61 2.96 -3.07
CA LYS A 199 9.57 3.79 -3.82
C LYS A 199 10.65 2.97 -4.54
N ASN A 200 10.92 1.76 -4.07
CA ASN A 200 12.01 0.94 -4.60
C ASN A 200 11.55 -0.16 -5.57
N PHE A 201 10.28 -0.56 -5.50
CA PHE A 201 9.68 -1.53 -6.42
C PHE A 201 9.02 -0.87 -7.64
N PRO A 202 9.00 -1.54 -8.81
CA PRO A 202 9.70 -2.80 -9.13
C PRO A 202 11.23 -2.68 -9.02
N ASP A 203 11.95 -3.76 -8.73
CA ASP A 203 13.41 -3.72 -8.52
C ASP A 203 14.21 -3.58 -9.84
N GLY A 204 15.55 -3.59 -9.76
CA GLY A 204 16.41 -3.45 -10.93
C GLY A 204 16.15 -4.54 -11.98
N PHE A 205 16.12 -5.78 -11.52
CA PHE A 205 15.81 -6.95 -12.35
C PHE A 205 14.42 -6.85 -12.99
N SER A 206 13.37 -6.62 -12.22
CA SER A 206 12.01 -6.59 -12.76
C SER A 206 11.82 -5.47 -13.79
N ARG A 207 12.43 -4.29 -13.57
CA ARG A 207 12.44 -3.20 -14.57
C ARG A 207 13.15 -3.59 -15.87
N LEU A 208 14.24 -4.35 -15.79
CA LEU A 208 14.90 -4.88 -16.99
C LEU A 208 13.99 -5.88 -17.71
N CYS A 209 13.36 -6.80 -16.99
CA CYS A 209 12.40 -7.74 -17.56
C CYS A 209 11.25 -7.03 -18.28
N GLY A 210 10.57 -6.08 -17.64
CA GLY A 210 9.50 -5.30 -18.27
C GLY A 210 9.96 -4.57 -19.53
N LYS A 211 11.16 -3.96 -19.50
CA LYS A 211 11.72 -3.24 -20.66
C LYS A 211 11.97 -4.12 -21.88
N TYR A 212 12.47 -5.35 -21.67
CA TYR A 212 12.95 -6.22 -22.75
C TYR A 212 11.95 -7.30 -23.16
N LEU A 213 11.17 -7.87 -22.24
CA LEU A 213 10.15 -8.89 -22.54
C LEU A 213 8.84 -8.27 -23.05
N ARG A 214 8.49 -7.04 -22.61
CA ARG A 214 7.37 -6.22 -23.11
C ARG A 214 6.08 -7.00 -23.34
N TRP A 215 5.48 -7.47 -22.25
CA TRP A 215 4.27 -8.27 -22.32
C TRP A 215 3.09 -7.52 -22.94
N GLU A 216 3.07 -6.20 -22.89
CA GLU A 216 2.01 -5.33 -23.41
C GLU A 216 1.83 -5.49 -24.93
N ARG A 217 2.85 -6.01 -25.64
CA ARG A 217 2.72 -6.35 -27.07
C ARG A 217 1.76 -7.51 -27.32
N PHE A 218 1.55 -8.37 -26.32
CA PHE A 218 0.65 -9.51 -26.39
C PHE A 218 -0.75 -9.18 -25.86
N SER A 219 -0.96 -8.00 -25.28
CA SER A 219 -2.29 -7.45 -25.03
C SER A 219 -2.92 -7.01 -26.34
N SER A 220 -3.22 -7.98 -27.20
CA SER A 220 -3.99 -7.82 -28.43
C SER A 220 -5.47 -7.63 -28.14
N ILE A 221 -5.85 -7.20 -26.93
CA ILE A 221 -7.15 -6.58 -26.71
C ILE A 221 -7.15 -5.36 -27.64
N PRO A 222 -7.93 -5.36 -28.74
CA PRO A 222 -8.06 -4.16 -29.55
C PRO A 222 -8.51 -3.06 -28.57
N PRO A 223 -7.93 -1.85 -28.60
CA PRO A 223 -8.51 -0.75 -27.84
C PRO A 223 -9.99 -0.78 -28.15
N PHE A 224 -10.83 -0.97 -27.13
CA PHE A 224 -12.27 -1.16 -27.28
C PHE A 224 -12.74 -0.08 -28.27
N VAL A 225 -12.96 -0.46 -29.52
CA VAL A 225 -13.64 0.40 -30.45
C VAL A 225 -15.04 0.40 -29.85
N ASN A 226 -15.46 1.55 -29.36
CA ASN A 226 -16.84 1.83 -29.00
C ASN A 226 -17.72 1.69 -30.27
N THR A 227 -17.78 0.50 -30.87
CA THR A 227 -18.84 0.13 -31.77
C THR A 227 -20.06 -0.06 -30.87
N PRO A 228 -21.09 0.79 -30.99
CA PRO A 228 -22.32 0.60 -30.25
C PRO A 228 -22.83 -0.82 -30.52
N PRO A 229 -23.36 -1.52 -29.50
CA PRO A 229 -23.87 -2.86 -29.68
C PRO A 229 -24.90 -2.86 -30.82
N PRO A 230 -24.90 -3.87 -31.70
CA PRO A 230 -25.98 -4.03 -32.67
C PRO A 230 -27.29 -4.10 -31.90
N SER A 231 -28.26 -3.29 -32.33
CA SER A 231 -29.58 -3.18 -31.71
C SER A 231 -30.15 -4.57 -31.39
N PRO A 232 -30.65 -4.80 -30.17
CA PRO A 232 -31.12 -6.13 -29.77
C PRO A 232 -32.27 -6.58 -30.66
N VAL A 233 -32.12 -7.78 -31.23
CA VAL A 233 -33.24 -8.51 -31.83
C VAL A 233 -34.18 -8.89 -30.69
N GLU A 234 -35.40 -8.40 -30.82
CA GLU A 234 -36.48 -8.53 -29.86
C GLU A 234 -36.89 -10.01 -29.71
N GLY A 235 -36.77 -10.54 -28.50
CA GLY A 235 -37.41 -11.79 -28.11
C GLY A 235 -36.48 -12.86 -27.55
N GLN A 236 -36.10 -12.73 -26.28
CA GLN A 236 -36.07 -13.85 -25.34
C GLN A 236 -35.91 -13.36 -23.90
N SER A 237 -36.85 -13.79 -23.06
CA SER A 237 -36.96 -13.49 -21.63
C SER A 237 -36.26 -14.58 -20.82
N LEU A 238 -35.20 -14.23 -20.08
CA LEU A 238 -34.70 -15.00 -18.94
C LEU A 238 -33.99 -14.10 -17.90
N ARG A 239 -34.58 -14.11 -16.68
CA ARG A 239 -34.09 -13.87 -15.29
C ARG A 239 -33.06 -12.76 -14.98
N PRO A 240 -33.22 -12.04 -13.84
CA PRO A 240 -32.35 -10.93 -13.48
C PRO A 240 -30.98 -11.42 -12.99
N ARG A 241 -29.94 -11.11 -13.75
CA ARG A 241 -28.54 -11.08 -13.32
C ARG A 241 -28.20 -9.61 -13.07
N VAL A 242 -27.67 -9.28 -11.89
CA VAL A 242 -27.21 -7.92 -11.58
C VAL A 242 -26.01 -7.62 -12.48
N ASP A 243 -26.21 -6.69 -13.42
CA ASP A 243 -25.25 -6.33 -14.45
C ASP A 243 -24.36 -5.18 -13.97
N TRP A 244 -23.24 -5.54 -13.34
CA TRP A 244 -22.21 -4.62 -12.86
C TRP A 244 -21.38 -3.97 -13.99
N SER A 245 -21.52 -4.42 -15.24
CA SER A 245 -20.83 -3.85 -16.42
C SER A 245 -21.30 -2.42 -16.71
N SER A 246 -22.54 -2.09 -16.35
CA SER A 246 -23.16 -0.78 -16.65
C SER A 246 -22.64 0.38 -15.79
N ILE A 247 -22.01 0.09 -14.64
CA ILE A 247 -21.49 1.12 -13.72
C ILE A 247 -20.04 1.50 -14.08
N LEU A 248 -19.27 0.58 -14.65
CA LEU A 248 -17.86 0.80 -15.00
C LEU A 248 -17.66 1.57 -16.32
N CYS A 249 -18.55 1.41 -17.30
CA CYS A 249 -18.36 2.05 -18.62
C CYS A 249 -18.60 3.57 -18.64
N ASN A 250 -19.38 4.13 -17.70
CA ASN A 250 -19.65 5.56 -17.68
C ASN A 250 -18.49 6.41 -17.10
N ALA A 251 -17.49 5.79 -16.47
CA ALA A 251 -16.37 6.50 -15.84
C ALA A 251 -15.14 6.64 -16.75
N LEU A 252 -15.05 5.91 -17.87
CA LEU A 252 -13.84 5.88 -18.72
C LEU A 252 -13.97 6.68 -20.04
N ASP A 253 -15.18 7.05 -20.47
CA ASP A 253 -15.43 7.67 -21.78
C ASP A 253 -15.32 9.21 -21.82
N GLN A 254 -15.06 9.90 -20.70
CA GLN A 254 -14.95 11.38 -20.66
C GLN A 254 -13.52 11.95 -20.85
N TRP A 255 -12.51 11.11 -21.09
CA TRP A 255 -11.10 11.56 -21.11
C TRP A 255 -10.45 11.76 -22.48
N SER A 256 -11.24 11.81 -23.56
CA SER A 256 -10.67 12.10 -24.88
C SER A 256 -11.68 12.74 -25.81
N SER A 257 -11.77 14.07 -25.76
CA SER A 257 -11.94 14.97 -26.92
C SER A 257 -12.43 16.34 -26.47
N SER A 258 -11.58 17.37 -26.47
CA SER A 258 -11.87 18.65 -27.13
C SER A 258 -10.75 19.68 -26.92
N SER A 259 -10.32 20.27 -28.02
CA SER A 259 -9.52 21.48 -28.11
C SER A 259 -10.45 22.57 -28.65
N PRO A 260 -10.54 23.77 -28.04
CA PRO A 260 -11.18 24.89 -28.70
C PRO A 260 -10.19 26.02 -29.04
N GLN A 261 -10.45 26.60 -30.21
CA GLN A 261 -9.83 27.78 -30.77
C GLN A 261 -10.28 29.05 -30.02
N ALA A 262 -9.39 30.05 -30.04
CA ALA A 262 -9.58 31.39 -29.52
C ALA A 262 -10.71 32.16 -30.23
N SER A 263 -11.42 32.99 -29.46
CA SER A 263 -12.11 34.17 -29.97
C SER A 263 -12.00 35.31 -28.97
N ASP A 264 -11.51 36.44 -29.45
CA ASP A 264 -11.48 37.75 -28.81
C ASP A 264 -12.91 38.25 -28.52
N ASP A 265 -13.13 38.94 -27.39
CA ASP A 265 -13.51 40.36 -27.37
C ASP A 265 -13.92 40.95 -26.00
N ILE A 266 -13.53 42.22 -25.81
CA ILE A 266 -14.17 43.33 -25.04
C ILE A 266 -13.82 43.58 -23.56
N SER A 267 -13.10 44.71 -23.39
CA SER A 267 -13.13 45.82 -22.39
C SER A 267 -13.77 45.61 -21.01
N GLY A 268 -13.26 46.13 -19.89
CA GLY A 268 -12.33 47.21 -19.66
C GLY A 268 -12.81 48.03 -18.46
N HIS A 269 -12.04 48.09 -17.36
CA HIS A 269 -12.13 49.13 -16.34
C HIS A 269 -10.77 49.27 -15.63
N ALA A 270 -10.33 50.51 -15.48
CA ALA A 270 -9.03 50.92 -14.97
C ALA A 270 -9.14 51.66 -13.62
N ILE A 271 -7.97 51.89 -12.99
CA ILE A 271 -7.61 52.65 -11.76
C ILE A 271 -7.27 51.67 -10.62
N SER A 272 -6.09 51.58 -9.98
CA SER A 272 -4.92 52.48 -9.80
C SER A 272 -3.68 51.66 -9.37
N PRO A 273 -2.46 52.24 -9.27
CA PRO A 273 -1.20 51.51 -9.44
C PRO A 273 -0.52 51.10 -8.12
N PHE A 274 0.06 49.91 -8.12
CA PHE A 274 1.17 49.54 -7.24
C PHE A 274 2.30 48.96 -8.11
N ASP A 275 3.43 49.66 -8.15
CA ASP A 275 4.74 49.13 -8.59
C ASP A 275 5.00 47.81 -7.82
N GLY A 276 5.44 46.70 -8.42
CA GLY A 276 6.23 46.58 -9.63
C GLY A 276 7.46 45.71 -9.33
N ARG A 277 7.24 44.42 -9.03
CA ARG A 277 8.24 43.33 -9.18
C ARG A 277 7.51 42.00 -9.31
N ILE A 278 7.11 41.70 -10.55
CA ILE A 278 6.62 40.39 -10.97
C ILE A 278 7.85 39.49 -11.11
N ILE A 279 7.92 38.46 -10.28
CA ILE A 279 8.75 37.29 -10.52
C ILE A 279 7.87 36.34 -11.32
N ASP A 280 8.27 36.05 -12.57
CA ASP A 280 7.69 34.99 -13.37
C ASP A 280 7.85 33.65 -12.63
N CYS A 281 6.76 33.15 -12.05
CA CYS A 281 6.68 31.82 -11.47
C CYS A 281 6.03 30.87 -12.50
N THR A 282 6.73 30.61 -13.61
CA THR A 282 6.53 29.35 -14.34
C THR A 282 7.27 28.27 -13.56
N VAL A 283 6.61 27.66 -12.58
CA VAL A 283 7.17 26.54 -11.82
C VAL A 283 6.67 25.23 -12.46
N PRO A 284 7.51 24.50 -13.20
CA PRO A 284 7.27 23.08 -13.43
C PRO A 284 7.40 22.34 -12.10
N LEU A 285 6.45 21.45 -11.80
CA LEU A 285 6.54 20.47 -10.71
C LEU A 285 7.70 19.50 -10.96
N PHE A 286 8.91 19.99 -10.72
CA PHE A 286 10.08 19.18 -10.41
C PHE A 286 10.22 19.16 -8.90
N TYR A 287 9.90 18.03 -8.28
CA TYR A 287 10.48 17.69 -7.00
C TYR A 287 11.99 17.53 -7.21
N SER A 288 12.76 18.62 -7.06
CA SER A 288 14.21 18.51 -6.93
C SER A 288 14.51 17.98 -5.54
N SER A 289 14.47 16.66 -5.38
CA SER A 289 15.24 16.01 -4.32
C SER A 289 16.70 16.33 -4.62
N THR A 290 17.26 17.31 -3.90
CA THR A 290 18.69 17.63 -3.94
C THR A 290 19.46 16.63 -3.09
N ASP A 291 19.26 15.35 -3.37
CA ASP A 291 20.21 14.34 -2.95
C ASP A 291 21.34 14.34 -3.97
N LYS A 292 22.43 15.05 -3.65
CA LYS A 292 23.69 14.96 -4.38
C LYS A 292 24.31 13.59 -4.10
N ALA A 293 23.65 12.53 -4.59
CA ALA A 293 24.21 11.20 -4.65
C ALA A 293 25.42 11.26 -5.59
N PHE A 294 26.59 11.13 -5.00
CA PHE A 294 27.84 10.77 -5.65
C PHE A 294 27.55 9.74 -6.76
N ARG A 295 27.80 10.09 -8.02
CA ARG A 295 27.89 9.09 -9.09
C ARG A 295 29.06 8.18 -8.73
N LYS A 296 28.77 7.04 -8.10
CA LYS A 296 29.76 5.98 -7.89
C LYS A 296 30.28 5.55 -9.27
N PRO A 297 31.59 5.32 -9.41
CA PRO A 297 32.17 4.83 -10.66
C PRO A 297 31.45 3.56 -11.09
N VAL A 298 31.15 3.46 -12.39
CA VAL A 298 30.54 2.29 -13.02
C VAL A 298 31.44 1.10 -12.76
N ASP A 299 30.97 0.18 -11.92
CA ASP A 299 31.66 -1.04 -11.54
C ASP A 299 31.88 -1.90 -12.80
N GLN A 300 33.11 -2.39 -13.00
CA GLN A 300 33.47 -3.22 -14.16
C GLN A 300 32.69 -4.55 -14.20
N GLY A 301 32.04 -4.94 -13.10
CA GLY A 301 31.02 -6.01 -13.07
C GLY A 301 29.79 -5.76 -13.95
N GLY A 302 29.59 -4.53 -14.44
CA GLY A 302 28.45 -4.16 -15.28
C GLY A 302 28.40 -4.85 -16.65
N LEU A 303 29.55 -5.11 -17.29
CA LEU A 303 29.57 -5.69 -18.65
C LEU A 303 29.25 -7.18 -18.66
N ALA A 304 29.81 -7.95 -17.72
CA ALA A 304 29.46 -9.36 -17.55
C ALA A 304 27.99 -9.51 -17.12
N SER A 305 27.50 -8.59 -16.29
CA SER A 305 26.08 -8.48 -15.99
C SER A 305 25.29 -8.27 -17.28
N ILE A 306 25.63 -7.29 -18.12
CA ILE A 306 24.90 -6.98 -19.37
C ILE A 306 24.88 -8.18 -20.33
N ALA A 307 26.00 -8.87 -20.54
CA ALA A 307 26.08 -10.03 -21.45
C ALA A 307 25.11 -11.15 -21.02
N ASN A 308 25.07 -11.47 -19.74
CA ASN A 308 24.15 -12.48 -19.20
C ASN A 308 22.67 -12.06 -19.37
N HIS A 309 22.37 -10.76 -19.28
CA HIS A 309 21.01 -10.28 -19.51
C HIS A 309 20.61 -10.38 -20.99
N VAL A 310 21.53 -10.15 -21.93
CA VAL A 310 21.23 -10.29 -23.37
C VAL A 310 20.88 -11.74 -23.70
N GLU A 311 21.70 -12.69 -23.25
CA GLU A 311 21.42 -14.12 -23.47
C GLU A 311 20.09 -14.52 -22.85
N PHE A 312 19.80 -14.07 -21.63
CA PHE A 312 18.51 -14.26 -20.97
C PHE A 312 17.32 -13.82 -21.84
N PHE A 313 17.34 -12.59 -22.37
CA PHE A 313 16.23 -12.10 -23.20
C PHE A 313 16.14 -12.76 -24.59
N LEU A 314 17.24 -13.39 -25.05
CA LEU A 314 17.22 -14.21 -26.26
C LEU A 314 16.59 -15.58 -26.01
N THR A 315 16.88 -16.20 -24.87
CA THR A 315 16.38 -17.55 -24.52
C THR A 315 15.02 -17.54 -23.84
N HIS A 316 14.57 -16.41 -23.30
CA HIS A 316 13.30 -16.31 -22.57
C HIS A 316 12.24 -15.47 -23.31
N THR A 317 10.98 -15.75 -22.99
CA THR A 317 9.78 -15.05 -23.46
C THR A 317 8.80 -14.84 -22.31
N THR A 318 7.82 -13.97 -22.55
CA THR A 318 6.68 -13.76 -21.66
C THR A 318 5.76 -14.98 -21.67
N GLY A 319 5.36 -15.44 -20.47
CA GLY A 319 4.31 -16.42 -20.26
C GLY A 319 3.00 -15.76 -19.85
N ILE A 320 2.38 -16.26 -18.77
CA ILE A 320 1.16 -15.68 -18.21
C ILE A 320 1.45 -14.31 -17.62
N VAL A 321 0.52 -13.38 -17.86
CA VAL A 321 0.47 -12.09 -17.17
C VAL A 321 -0.76 -12.07 -16.29
N GLU A 322 -0.55 -11.85 -15.00
CA GLU A 322 -1.59 -11.85 -13.98
C GLU A 322 -1.61 -10.51 -13.25
N ARG A 323 -2.79 -9.94 -13.07
CA ARG A 323 -3.04 -8.86 -12.10
C ARG A 323 -3.74 -9.43 -10.88
N SER A 324 -3.12 -9.34 -9.71
CA SER A 324 -3.70 -9.88 -8.48
C SER A 324 -3.05 -9.32 -7.22
N LEU A 325 -3.69 -9.58 -6.08
CA LEU A 325 -3.07 -9.50 -4.77
C LEU A 325 -2.53 -10.86 -4.35
N ARG A 326 -1.25 -10.90 -3.98
CA ARG A 326 -0.58 -12.08 -3.43
C ARG A 326 0.00 -11.78 -2.05
N ARG A 327 0.15 -12.80 -1.19
CA ARG A 327 0.78 -12.68 0.13
C ARG A 327 2.15 -13.34 0.15
N ILE A 328 3.08 -12.74 0.87
CA ILE A 328 4.43 -13.32 1.05
C ILE A 328 4.31 -14.55 1.94
N LYS A 329 4.52 -15.73 1.36
CA LYS A 329 4.54 -17.00 2.08
C LYS A 329 5.91 -17.28 2.68
N SER A 330 6.97 -17.11 1.88
CA SER A 330 8.35 -17.28 2.32
C SER A 330 9.34 -16.46 1.50
N ILE A 331 10.49 -16.17 2.10
CA ILE A 331 11.61 -15.47 1.46
C ILE A 331 12.81 -16.40 1.56
N GLN A 332 13.38 -16.79 0.41
CA GLN A 332 14.51 -17.71 0.31
C GLN A 332 15.72 -16.93 -0.22
N VAL A 333 16.70 -16.73 0.65
CA VAL A 333 17.97 -16.10 0.30
C VAL A 333 18.92 -17.18 -0.24
N PRO A 334 19.57 -16.99 -1.40
CA PRO A 334 20.47 -17.98 -1.95
C PRO A 334 21.68 -18.21 -1.03
N PRO A 335 22.27 -19.42 -1.01
CA PRO A 335 23.47 -19.68 -0.24
C PRO A 335 24.66 -18.84 -0.75
N PRO A 336 25.52 -18.30 0.13
CA PRO A 336 26.60 -17.40 -0.23
C PRO A 336 27.68 -18.01 -1.16
N ASN A 337 27.77 -19.34 -1.23
CA ASN A 337 28.83 -20.07 -1.96
C ASN A 337 28.29 -21.03 -3.03
N SER A 338 27.12 -20.76 -3.59
CA SER A 338 26.59 -21.56 -4.70
C SER A 338 27.43 -21.28 -5.94
N GLU A 339 28.40 -22.16 -6.26
CA GLU A 339 29.18 -22.02 -7.51
C GLU A 339 28.21 -22.15 -8.69
N PRO A 340 28.10 -21.13 -9.55
CA PRO A 340 27.21 -21.21 -10.70
C PRO A 340 27.78 -22.23 -11.67
N ASN A 341 27.00 -23.27 -11.97
CA ASN A 341 27.31 -24.16 -13.07
C ASN A 341 27.07 -23.37 -14.37
N PRO A 342 28.10 -23.12 -15.19
CA PRO A 342 28.00 -22.22 -16.34
C PRO A 342 27.25 -22.84 -17.54
N ALA A 343 26.80 -24.10 -17.43
CA ALA A 343 26.16 -24.81 -18.54
C ALA A 343 24.69 -24.43 -18.75
N ALA A 344 24.03 -23.78 -17.79
CA ALA A 344 22.65 -23.32 -17.91
C ALA A 344 22.51 -21.83 -17.55
N VAL A 345 21.96 -21.04 -18.47
CA VAL A 345 21.73 -19.58 -18.29
C VAL A 345 20.93 -19.28 -17.01
N ASP A 346 19.99 -20.17 -16.64
CA ASP A 346 19.18 -20.04 -15.43
C ASP A 346 20.01 -20.22 -14.15
N GLU A 347 21.01 -21.10 -14.18
CA GLU A 347 21.96 -21.30 -13.09
C GLU A 347 22.92 -20.11 -12.93
N VAL A 348 22.97 -19.19 -13.89
CA VAL A 348 23.73 -17.93 -13.75
C VAL A 348 22.89 -16.85 -13.07
N ILE A 349 21.58 -16.84 -13.29
CA ILE A 349 20.68 -15.79 -12.80
C ILE A 349 20.17 -16.13 -11.42
N GLN A 350 19.62 -17.34 -11.22
CA GLN A 350 18.92 -17.71 -9.98
C GLN A 350 19.80 -17.67 -8.72
N PRO A 351 21.07 -18.13 -8.71
CA PRO A 351 21.86 -18.18 -7.48
C PRO A 351 22.20 -16.83 -6.86
N LYS A 352 21.95 -15.72 -7.57
CA LYS A 352 22.20 -14.35 -7.08
C LYS A 352 20.93 -13.57 -6.79
N LYS A 353 19.78 -14.23 -6.87
CA LYS A 353 18.46 -13.60 -6.69
C LYS A 353 17.79 -14.20 -5.48
N VAL A 354 17.12 -13.35 -4.72
CA VAL A 354 16.24 -13.79 -3.64
C VAL A 354 14.95 -14.26 -4.26
N ARG A 355 14.48 -15.44 -3.82
CA ARG A 355 13.21 -16.02 -4.27
C ARG A 355 12.15 -15.67 -3.24
N ILE A 356 11.10 -15.00 -3.67
CA ILE A 356 9.94 -14.71 -2.83
C ILE A 356 8.78 -15.55 -3.32
N VAL A 357 8.33 -16.47 -2.46
CA VAL A 357 7.16 -17.30 -2.73
C VAL A 357 5.93 -16.51 -2.32
N LEU A 358 5.05 -16.24 -3.29
CA LEU A 358 3.83 -15.48 -3.11
C LEU A 358 2.62 -16.41 -3.29
N GLU A 359 1.81 -16.54 -2.26
CA GLU A 359 0.54 -17.28 -2.31
C GLU A 359 -0.64 -16.37 -2.67
N PRO A 360 -1.73 -16.89 -3.24
CA PRO A 360 -2.95 -16.12 -3.47
C PRO A 360 -3.48 -15.49 -2.17
N ALA A 361 -3.98 -14.25 -2.25
CA ALA A 361 -4.68 -13.67 -1.10
C ALA A 361 -6.03 -14.36 -0.85
N PRO A 362 -6.50 -14.49 0.41
CA PRO A 362 -7.81 -15.07 0.70
C PRO A 362 -8.93 -14.24 0.06
N ALA A 363 -9.95 -14.86 -0.53
CA ALA A 363 -11.04 -14.14 -1.21
C ALA A 363 -11.73 -13.06 -0.33
N SER A 364 -11.74 -13.23 0.99
CA SER A 364 -12.35 -12.30 1.95
C SER A 364 -11.41 -11.22 2.49
N TRP A 365 -10.25 -10.98 1.86
CA TRP A 365 -9.21 -10.13 2.43
C TRP A 365 -9.59 -8.64 2.53
N ASN A 366 -10.41 -8.12 1.61
CA ASN A 366 -10.77 -6.69 1.56
C ASN A 366 -12.25 -6.38 1.70
N ASP A 367 -13.12 -7.39 1.81
CA ASP A 367 -14.58 -7.19 1.69
C ASP A 367 -14.95 -6.29 0.48
N HIS A 368 -14.24 -6.52 -0.63
CA HIS A 368 -14.35 -5.80 -1.89
C HIS A 368 -13.95 -4.31 -1.92
N GLN A 369 -13.33 -3.77 -0.86
CA GLN A 369 -12.90 -2.35 -0.81
C GLN A 369 -11.86 -1.97 -1.87
N VAL A 370 -11.08 -2.94 -2.37
CA VAL A 370 -10.09 -2.69 -3.44
C VAL A 370 -10.48 -3.52 -4.66
N ALA A 371 -11.49 -3.04 -5.39
CA ALA A 371 -12.15 -3.73 -6.51
C ALA A 371 -11.16 -4.37 -7.51
N ILE A 372 -10.10 -3.64 -7.88
CA ILE A 372 -9.09 -4.08 -8.87
C ILE A 372 -8.30 -5.33 -8.45
N TYR A 373 -8.32 -5.68 -7.16
CA TYR A 373 -7.58 -6.81 -6.60
C TYR A 373 -8.47 -7.81 -5.84
N CYS A 374 -9.80 -7.70 -5.96
CA CYS A 374 -10.73 -8.64 -5.34
C CYS A 374 -10.62 -10.04 -5.95
N GLU A 375 -10.50 -10.09 -7.28
CA GLU A 375 -10.34 -11.32 -8.04
C GLU A 375 -9.08 -11.20 -8.89
N PRO A 376 -8.26 -12.27 -8.96
CA PRO A 376 -7.12 -12.27 -9.85
C PRO A 376 -7.57 -12.32 -11.31
N GLU A 377 -6.88 -11.57 -12.17
CA GLU A 377 -7.20 -11.45 -13.59
C GLU A 377 -6.00 -11.83 -14.46
N ILE A 378 -6.23 -12.70 -15.45
CA ILE A 378 -5.23 -13.01 -16.47
C ILE A 378 -5.33 -11.95 -17.57
N LEU A 379 -4.31 -11.10 -17.66
CA LEU A 379 -4.23 -10.02 -18.65
C LEU A 379 -3.72 -10.50 -20.01
N ALA A 380 -2.86 -11.52 -20.00
CA ALA A 380 -2.34 -12.17 -21.20
C ALA A 380 -1.91 -13.60 -20.88
N ALA A 381 -2.00 -14.49 -21.87
CA ALA A 381 -1.54 -15.86 -21.78
C ALA A 381 -0.79 -16.22 -23.07
N PRO A 382 0.20 -17.13 -23.02
CA PRO A 382 0.89 -17.59 -24.22
C PRO A 382 -0.06 -18.40 -25.12
N GLU A 383 0.17 -18.36 -26.44
CA GLU A 383 -0.62 -19.13 -27.41
C GLU A 383 -0.35 -20.64 -27.34
N HIS A 384 0.81 -21.05 -26.83
CA HIS A 384 1.20 -22.45 -26.71
C HIS A 384 0.71 -23.04 -25.37
N GLU A 385 0.39 -24.34 -25.38
CA GLU A 385 0.03 -25.05 -24.16
C GLU A 385 1.19 -25.04 -23.17
N LEU A 386 0.89 -24.59 -21.95
CA LEU A 386 1.87 -24.58 -20.87
C LEU A 386 1.99 -25.98 -20.27
N PRO A 387 3.19 -26.37 -19.79
CA PRO A 387 3.38 -27.65 -19.12
C PRO A 387 2.49 -27.82 -17.88
N GLN A 388 2.15 -26.71 -17.23
CA GLN A 388 1.32 -26.67 -16.03
C GLN A 388 0.23 -25.60 -16.18
N VAL A 389 -1.01 -25.97 -15.89
CA VAL A 389 -2.13 -25.03 -15.80
C VAL A 389 -1.94 -24.18 -14.55
N HIS A 390 -1.75 -22.88 -14.75
CA HIS A 390 -1.67 -21.90 -13.67
C HIS A 390 -3.08 -21.44 -13.28
N ASP A 391 -3.43 -21.60 -12.01
CA ASP A 391 -4.66 -21.05 -11.43
C ASP A 391 -4.30 -19.92 -10.47
N PRO A 392 -4.61 -18.65 -10.80
CA PRO A 392 -4.31 -17.50 -9.95
C PRO A 392 -4.91 -17.55 -8.54
N GLN A 393 -5.97 -18.33 -8.32
CA GLN A 393 -6.64 -18.43 -7.02
C GLN A 393 -6.00 -19.46 -6.08
N SER A 394 -5.17 -20.38 -6.60
CA SER A 394 -4.62 -21.48 -5.82
C SER A 394 -3.11 -21.69 -5.98
N THR A 395 -2.53 -21.23 -7.10
CA THR A 395 -1.14 -21.51 -7.47
C THR A 395 -0.20 -20.48 -6.87
N ASP A 396 0.81 -20.90 -6.10
CA ASP A 396 1.90 -20.02 -5.65
C ASP A 396 2.76 -19.55 -6.82
N ILE A 397 3.27 -18.32 -6.76
CA ILE A 397 4.26 -17.80 -7.73
C ILE A 397 5.59 -17.52 -7.06
N VAL A 398 6.69 -17.69 -7.80
CA VAL A 398 8.05 -17.42 -7.31
C VAL A 398 8.59 -16.16 -7.98
N LEU A 399 8.64 -15.07 -7.23
CA LEU A 399 9.18 -13.80 -7.67
C LEU A 399 10.71 -13.76 -7.46
N LEU A 400 11.48 -13.43 -8.49
CA LEU A 400 12.92 -13.20 -8.35
C LEU A 400 13.22 -11.72 -8.13
N ILE A 401 14.01 -11.42 -7.10
CA ILE A 401 14.39 -10.05 -6.71
C ILE A 401 15.91 -9.94 -6.53
N ASP A 402 16.47 -8.78 -6.86
CA ASP A 402 17.86 -8.42 -6.60
C ASP A 402 18.22 -8.50 -5.10
N GLU A 403 19.25 -9.30 -4.77
CA GLU A 403 19.76 -9.50 -3.40
C GLU A 403 20.26 -8.20 -2.74
N LYS A 404 20.75 -7.25 -3.53
CA LYS A 404 21.42 -6.03 -3.03
C LYS A 404 20.49 -4.97 -2.46
N THR A 405 19.23 -5.33 -2.21
CA THR A 405 18.23 -4.35 -1.83
C THR A 405 18.05 -4.40 -0.32
N GLU A 406 18.47 -3.35 0.41
CA GLU A 406 18.18 -3.15 1.84
C GLU A 406 16.67 -3.34 2.14
N VAL A 407 15.86 -3.11 1.12
CA VAL A 407 14.41 -3.34 1.03
C VAL A 407 13.99 -4.79 1.30
N LEU A 408 14.84 -5.80 1.05
CA LEU A 408 14.52 -7.19 1.33
C LEU A 408 14.32 -7.47 2.82
N ALA A 409 15.06 -6.77 3.69
CA ALA A 409 14.89 -6.91 5.14
C ALA A 409 13.53 -6.37 5.64
N LEU A 410 12.92 -5.48 4.83
CA LEU A 410 11.63 -4.85 5.10
C LEU A 410 10.45 -5.74 4.71
N LEU A 411 10.65 -6.69 3.81
CA LEU A 411 9.63 -7.67 3.44
C LEU A 411 9.44 -8.69 4.57
N LYS A 412 8.19 -8.98 4.92
CA LYS A 412 7.82 -9.95 5.95
C LYS A 412 6.80 -10.96 5.43
N PRO A 413 6.90 -12.23 5.83
CA PRO A 413 5.81 -13.18 5.61
C PRO A 413 4.48 -12.63 6.12
N GLY A 414 3.42 -12.85 5.35
CA GLY A 414 2.08 -12.36 5.61
C GLY A 414 1.74 -11.02 4.97
N MET A 415 2.72 -10.18 4.59
CA MET A 415 2.47 -8.94 3.85
C MET A 415 1.82 -9.24 2.49
N GLY A 416 0.89 -8.39 2.06
CA GLY A 416 0.27 -8.46 0.75
C GLY A 416 0.96 -7.53 -0.25
N LEU A 417 1.14 -8.00 -1.48
CA LEU A 417 1.64 -7.23 -2.61
C LEU A 417 0.59 -7.34 -3.73
N GLY A 418 0.07 -6.20 -4.18
CA GLY A 418 -0.94 -6.11 -5.24
C GLY A 418 -0.33 -5.42 -6.45
N GLY A 419 -0.34 -6.12 -7.58
CA GLY A 419 0.44 -5.69 -8.74
C GLY A 419 0.12 -6.49 -9.99
N THR A 420 1.00 -6.33 -10.98
CA THR A 420 1.03 -7.14 -12.20
C THR A 420 2.27 -8.03 -12.17
N TRP A 421 2.03 -9.33 -12.29
CA TRP A 421 3.02 -10.40 -12.26
C TRP A 421 3.17 -10.97 -13.66
N VAL A 422 4.40 -11.16 -14.11
CA VAL A 422 4.68 -11.69 -15.43
C VAL A 422 5.55 -12.93 -15.30
N GLN A 423 5.04 -14.05 -15.77
CA GLN A 423 5.76 -15.31 -15.85
C GLN A 423 6.84 -15.20 -16.93
N VAL A 424 8.02 -15.71 -16.63
CA VAL A 424 9.12 -15.85 -17.59
C VAL A 424 9.22 -17.32 -17.98
N LEU A 425 9.21 -17.58 -19.30
CA LEU A 425 9.32 -18.90 -19.89
C LEU A 425 10.56 -19.00 -20.77
N ARG A 426 11.17 -20.18 -20.85
CA ARG A 426 12.22 -20.48 -21.82
C ARG A 426 11.64 -20.84 -23.18
N LYS A 427 12.22 -20.31 -24.26
CA LYS A 427 11.79 -20.56 -25.65
C LYS A 427 12.16 -21.95 -26.15
N ASP A 428 13.22 -22.54 -25.61
CA ASP A 428 13.81 -23.81 -26.04
C ASP A 428 13.18 -25.04 -25.36
N GLY A 429 12.16 -24.88 -24.52
CA GLY A 429 11.43 -25.99 -23.87
C GLY A 429 10.66 -26.94 -24.81
N ALA A 430 10.89 -26.84 -26.12
CA ALA A 430 10.36 -27.72 -27.14
C ALA A 430 11.13 -29.06 -27.16
N THR A 431 10.93 -29.89 -26.13
CA THR A 431 10.96 -31.37 -26.12
C THR A 431 10.95 -31.87 -24.67
N LEU A 432 9.85 -31.62 -23.95
CA LEU A 432 9.61 -32.15 -22.60
C LEU A 432 9.35 -33.67 -22.56
N GLU A 433 9.45 -34.39 -23.69
CA GLU A 433 9.14 -35.82 -23.77
C GLU A 433 10.20 -36.72 -23.08
N ASP A 434 11.39 -36.21 -22.77
CA ASP A 434 12.51 -37.04 -22.27
C ASP A 434 12.85 -36.87 -20.77
N PHE A 435 12.14 -36.03 -20.00
CA PHE A 435 12.46 -35.75 -18.58
C PHE A 435 11.47 -36.35 -17.56
N GLU A 436 11.13 -37.64 -17.68
CA GLU A 436 10.22 -38.34 -16.75
C GLU A 436 10.72 -38.45 -15.29
N ASN A 437 11.94 -38.01 -14.94
CA ASN A 437 12.54 -38.24 -13.62
C ASN A 437 13.03 -37.01 -12.85
N VAL A 438 12.71 -35.78 -13.29
CA VAL A 438 13.16 -34.57 -12.59
C VAL A 438 11.99 -33.88 -11.90
N ALA A 439 11.55 -34.46 -10.78
CA ALA A 439 10.59 -33.81 -9.87
C ALA A 439 11.10 -32.47 -9.28
N ASP A 440 12.38 -32.14 -9.51
CA ASP A 440 13.01 -30.85 -9.17
C ASP A 440 12.89 -29.79 -10.29
N ASP A 441 12.28 -30.07 -11.44
CA ASP A 441 12.25 -29.14 -12.60
C ASP A 441 11.19 -28.03 -12.50
N VAL A 442 10.43 -28.00 -11.38
CA VAL A 442 9.60 -26.85 -10.94
C VAL A 442 10.48 -25.58 -10.73
N LEU A 443 11.80 -25.71 -10.79
CA LEU A 443 12.78 -24.63 -10.72
C LEU A 443 12.90 -23.75 -11.98
N LEU A 444 12.31 -24.12 -13.12
CA LEU A 444 12.51 -23.36 -14.38
C LEU A 444 11.55 -22.19 -14.57
N THR A 445 10.40 -22.16 -13.89
CA THR A 445 9.44 -21.05 -14.05
C THR A 445 9.53 -20.10 -12.88
N PHE A 446 9.68 -18.82 -13.20
CA PHE A 446 9.69 -17.75 -12.22
C PHE A 446 8.97 -16.53 -12.77
N TRP A 447 8.71 -15.58 -11.88
CA TRP A 447 7.94 -14.39 -12.17
C TRP A 447 8.78 -13.15 -11.88
N TYR A 448 8.47 -12.06 -12.59
CA TYR A 448 8.92 -10.72 -12.24
C TYR A 448 7.73 -9.81 -11.96
N MET A 449 7.98 -8.72 -11.23
CA MET A 449 6.98 -7.73 -10.86
C MET A 449 6.97 -6.60 -11.89
N ASP A 450 5.97 -6.52 -12.74
CA ASP A 450 5.91 -5.47 -13.75
C ASP A 450 5.47 -4.13 -13.15
N ASN A 451 4.47 -4.18 -12.28
CA ASN A 451 3.95 -3.01 -11.57
C ASN A 451 3.51 -3.38 -10.15
N LEU A 452 3.71 -2.46 -9.19
CA LEU A 452 3.25 -2.60 -7.80
C LEU A 452 2.34 -1.42 -7.47
N THR A 453 1.07 -1.70 -7.17
CA THR A 453 0.05 -0.67 -6.91
C THR A 453 -0.41 -0.66 -5.45
N LEU A 454 -0.26 -1.78 -4.76
CA LEU A 454 -0.73 -1.96 -3.39
C LEU A 454 0.30 -2.75 -2.59
N ILE A 455 0.57 -2.28 -1.37
CA ILE A 455 1.28 -3.03 -0.35
C ILE A 455 0.36 -3.06 0.87
N MET A 456 0.15 -4.25 1.42
CA MET A 456 -0.61 -4.45 2.64
C MET A 456 0.30 -4.94 3.75
N PRO A 457 0.24 -4.33 4.94
CA PRO A 457 0.87 -4.91 6.12
C PRO A 457 0.36 -6.33 6.41
N SER A 458 1.16 -7.11 7.13
CA SER A 458 0.85 -8.48 7.55
C SER A 458 -0.37 -8.55 8.49
N PHE A 459 -0.65 -7.45 9.19
CA PHE A 459 -1.79 -7.28 10.10
C PHE A 459 -3.01 -6.61 9.43
N TRP A 460 -3.08 -6.58 8.09
CA TRP A 460 -4.20 -5.99 7.39
C TRP A 460 -5.54 -6.50 7.91
N SER A 461 -6.40 -5.56 8.27
CA SER A 461 -7.74 -5.84 8.79
C SER A 461 -8.79 -5.03 8.03
N VAL A 462 -9.95 -5.63 7.82
CA VAL A 462 -11.16 -4.98 7.32
C VAL A 462 -12.28 -5.15 8.33
N ARG A 463 -13.23 -4.21 8.33
CA ARG A 463 -14.45 -4.35 9.13
C ARG A 463 -15.35 -5.39 8.46
N GLN A 464 -15.75 -6.42 9.20
CA GLN A 464 -16.75 -7.40 8.77
C GLN A 464 -18.16 -6.93 9.08
#